data_AF-A0A9D8ISZ9-F1
#
_entry.id   AF-A0A9D8ISZ9-F1
#
_cell.length_a   1.000
_cell.length_b   1.000
_cell.length_c   1.000
_cell.angle_alpha   90.00
_cell.angle_beta   90.00
_cell.angle_gamma   90.00
#
_symmetry.space_group_name_H-M   'P 1'
#
loop_
_entity.id
_entity.type
_entity.pdbx_description
1 polymer ?
#
loop_
_entity_poly.entity_id
_entity_poly.type
_entity_poly.pdbx_seq_one_letter_code
_entity_poly.pdbx_strand_id
1 'polypeptide(L)'
;MTFYLFTGDSSFANAFQRYLSFVGGVESVWIKPLCDWSRENAVRQFEELSSQLEAYCSKSETDKSLVGLIDPCLFNSTSKDTRLPLERLREMNPVYTRPEFSSLAAEVYSMLVLAFPEAHWLVLTGSADRFLRPKMDTANGLVDISTLSKFHLLDWHNFLRGMINLRKATGSHYRSLFDPAGLRNAIQYNMRLPNDSLGFLERTKCAAAIDEEEPYAFMHGYLLYKLGYRVHLVTTERMMDELFGNERNSSDLETTFQDIYLNFPDEPEREGRSDLHKRFEERYKGLNRVKRHILVTVGHKHSESYERNRLFILEKKIKRIFKPSGGIYNLLEKAGLLNAYWQRLRKWRDDTDPRRFAEEGASGHSAPGRLLVVAERLNNRAEKILKEADSVQECIRGATLALEASELLGFRTPTTALEATALRHQLEVKAECMFYGVAYNIDVKNRLKEIEMEAKAVARWFHSSVRQRSLLNAQMSIITQIARIFRQYGQFDEEQQCLKHFRDLNRRWYFSSHPWFAFFWPIRWYVETVVGSFALFIIALLTWPLVFGLAGYWLKIDFDASWQVSDHVVNAYSTFFGLQPIDLPGTSGAKALTLLTMFTGFIHLGVFIAHLYTLITRR
;
A
#
# COMPACT_ATOMS: atom_id res chain seq x y z
N MET A 1 3.17 -8.64 -22.29
CA MET A 1 4.26 -8.13 -21.43
C MET A 1 5.03 -7.08 -22.21
N THR A 2 5.30 -5.93 -21.60
CA THR A 2 5.93 -4.80 -22.28
C THR A 2 7.40 -4.70 -21.91
N PHE A 3 8.29 -4.77 -22.91
CA PHE A 3 9.73 -4.62 -22.72
C PHE A 3 10.16 -3.23 -23.13
N TYR A 4 11.09 -2.65 -22.40
CA TYR A 4 11.74 -1.42 -22.82
C TYR A 4 13.23 -1.63 -22.90
N LEU A 5 13.76 -1.62 -24.13
CA LEU A 5 15.19 -1.72 -24.36
C LEU A 5 15.80 -0.33 -24.45
N PHE A 6 16.81 -0.10 -23.60
CA PHE A 6 17.65 1.09 -23.62
C PHE A 6 18.99 0.77 -24.29
N THR A 7 19.29 1.38 -25.43
CA THR A 7 20.49 1.11 -26.23
C THR A 7 21.18 2.36 -26.77
N GLY A 8 22.48 2.52 -26.53
CA GLY A 8 23.28 3.62 -27.10
C GLY A 8 23.75 3.37 -28.52
N ASP A 9 23.09 2.51 -29.28
CA ASP A 9 23.42 2.17 -30.67
C ASP A 9 22.14 2.07 -31.51
N SER A 10 21.97 3.05 -32.42
CA SER A 10 20.80 3.23 -33.28
C SER A 10 20.79 2.24 -34.43
N SER A 11 21.97 1.84 -34.91
CA SER A 11 22.11 0.80 -35.93
C SER A 11 21.70 -0.55 -35.36
N PHE A 12 22.14 -0.82 -34.13
CA PHE A 12 21.70 -1.98 -33.37
C PHE A 12 20.21 -1.94 -33.07
N ALA A 13 19.66 -0.82 -32.60
CA ALA A 13 18.23 -0.70 -32.33
C ALA A 13 17.37 -0.99 -33.58
N ASN A 14 17.79 -0.47 -34.75
CA ASN A 14 17.15 -0.75 -36.04
C ASN A 14 17.28 -2.23 -36.44
N ALA A 15 18.46 -2.82 -36.27
CA ALA A 15 18.67 -4.24 -36.52
C ALA A 15 17.82 -5.11 -35.58
N PHE A 16 17.70 -4.71 -34.32
CA PHE A 16 16.93 -5.40 -33.29
C PHE A 16 15.44 -5.32 -33.54
N GLN A 17 14.91 -4.15 -33.91
CA GLN A 17 13.55 -4.00 -34.38
C GLN A 17 13.25 -4.92 -35.57
N ARG A 18 14.13 -4.93 -36.59
CA ARG A 18 13.97 -5.83 -37.74
C ARG A 18 13.98 -7.28 -37.30
N TYR A 19 14.87 -7.66 -36.39
CA TYR A 19 14.92 -9.01 -35.83
C TYR A 19 13.63 -9.37 -35.07
N LEU A 20 13.13 -8.50 -34.19
CA LEU A 20 11.90 -8.74 -33.44
C LEU A 20 10.67 -8.85 -34.35
N SER A 21 10.58 -7.97 -35.34
CA SER A 21 9.51 -8.01 -36.33
C SER A 21 9.58 -9.27 -37.19
N PHE A 22 10.77 -9.63 -37.68
CA PHE A 22 10.96 -10.76 -38.58
C PHE A 22 10.87 -12.13 -37.88
N VAL A 23 11.53 -12.28 -36.73
CA VAL A 23 11.65 -13.57 -36.02
C VAL A 23 10.57 -13.74 -34.96
N GLY A 24 10.23 -12.66 -34.25
CA GLY A 24 9.30 -12.71 -33.13
C GLY A 24 7.85 -12.42 -33.52
N GLY A 25 7.60 -11.84 -34.69
CA GLY A 25 6.28 -11.26 -35.01
C GLY A 25 5.88 -10.14 -34.04
N VAL A 26 6.86 -9.56 -33.34
CA VAL A 26 6.65 -8.57 -32.28
C VAL A 26 6.71 -7.18 -32.88
N GLU A 27 5.65 -6.40 -32.66
CA GLU A 27 5.67 -4.97 -32.96
C GLU A 27 6.55 -4.24 -31.96
N SER A 28 7.54 -3.51 -32.47
CA SER A 28 8.36 -2.62 -31.66
C SER A 28 8.08 -1.18 -32.00
N VAL A 29 8.05 -0.32 -30.98
CA VAL A 29 7.83 1.11 -31.17
C VAL A 29 9.06 1.89 -30.74
N TRP A 30 9.47 2.82 -31.61
CA TRP A 30 10.53 3.77 -31.32
C TRP A 30 10.00 4.95 -30.53
N ILE A 31 10.58 5.16 -29.36
CA ILE A 31 10.29 6.31 -28.50
C ILE A 31 11.42 7.31 -28.71
N LYS A 32 11.10 8.42 -29.37
CA LYS A 32 12.10 9.44 -29.73
C LYS A 32 12.17 10.51 -28.65
N PRO A 33 13.36 10.89 -28.17
CA PRO A 33 13.54 12.03 -27.27
C PRO A 33 13.30 13.36 -28.01
N LEU A 34 13.21 14.45 -27.25
CA LEU A 34 13.24 15.80 -27.83
C LEU A 34 14.67 16.14 -28.29
N CYS A 35 14.79 16.95 -29.34
CA CYS A 35 16.07 17.36 -29.93
C CYS A 35 16.98 18.17 -29.00
N ASP A 36 16.45 18.77 -27.92
CA ASP A 36 17.19 19.62 -26.98
C ASP A 36 17.62 18.84 -25.72
N TRP A 37 18.67 18.02 -25.87
CA TRP A 37 19.15 17.11 -24.82
C TRP A 37 20.14 17.78 -23.86
N SER A 38 19.63 18.71 -23.05
CA SER A 38 20.39 19.38 -21.99
C SER A 38 19.94 18.93 -20.60
N ARG A 39 20.83 19.06 -19.60
CA ARG A 39 20.48 18.71 -18.21
C ARG A 39 19.40 19.59 -17.61
N GLU A 40 19.31 20.83 -18.08
CA GLU A 40 18.25 21.78 -17.75
C GLU A 40 16.89 21.25 -18.23
N ASN A 41 16.88 20.52 -19.34
CA ASN A 41 15.70 19.89 -19.92
C ASN A 41 15.44 18.46 -19.44
N ALA A 42 16.22 17.89 -18.51
CA ALA A 42 16.08 16.49 -18.08
C ALA A 42 14.65 16.12 -17.66
N VAL A 43 13.98 17.02 -16.93
CA VAL A 43 12.60 16.86 -16.48
C VAL A 43 11.64 16.82 -17.66
N ARG A 44 11.75 17.79 -18.59
CA ARG A 44 10.94 17.84 -19.81
C ARG A 44 11.12 16.59 -20.68
N GLN A 45 12.36 16.10 -20.77
CA GLN A 45 12.68 14.87 -21.49
C GLN A 45 12.02 13.64 -20.84
N PHE A 46 12.08 13.54 -19.51
CA PHE A 46 11.36 12.51 -18.77
C PHE A 46 9.85 12.62 -18.99
N GLU A 47 9.25 13.81 -18.92
CA GLU A 47 7.81 14.02 -19.10
C GLU A 47 7.33 13.59 -20.50
N GLU A 48 8.08 13.92 -21.53
CA GLU A 48 7.78 13.53 -22.92
C GLU A 48 7.88 12.01 -23.09
N LEU A 49 9.02 11.42 -22.69
CA LEU A 49 9.24 9.98 -22.80
C LEU A 49 8.22 9.19 -21.97
N SER A 50 7.92 9.62 -20.75
CA SER A 50 6.93 8.97 -19.89
C SER A 50 5.51 9.07 -20.46
N SER A 51 5.14 10.20 -21.06
CA SER A 51 3.84 10.36 -21.71
C SER A 51 3.71 9.48 -22.96
N GLN A 52 4.76 9.38 -23.77
CA GLN A 52 4.81 8.43 -24.89
C GLN A 52 4.66 6.98 -24.38
N LEU A 53 5.46 6.58 -23.38
CA LEU A 53 5.40 5.26 -22.76
C LEU A 53 3.99 4.91 -22.27
N GLU A 54 3.32 5.84 -21.59
CA GLU A 54 1.97 5.67 -21.06
C GLU A 54 0.92 5.53 -22.17
N ALA A 55 1.03 6.35 -23.22
CA ALA A 55 0.18 6.23 -24.40
C ALA A 55 0.34 4.87 -25.10
N TYR A 56 1.55 4.30 -25.09
CA TYR A 56 1.80 2.96 -25.63
C TYR A 56 1.27 1.85 -24.72
N CYS A 57 1.48 1.94 -23.40
CA CYS A 57 0.91 0.98 -22.45
C CYS A 57 -0.61 0.89 -22.59
N SER A 58 -1.28 2.04 -22.73
CA SER A 58 -2.75 2.11 -22.88
C SER A 58 -3.27 1.49 -24.18
N LYS A 59 -2.45 1.41 -25.24
CA LYS A 59 -2.83 0.77 -26.52
C LYS A 59 -2.58 -0.74 -26.54
N SER A 60 -1.69 -1.22 -25.67
CA SER A 60 -1.17 -2.60 -25.70
C SER A 60 -2.05 -3.62 -24.95
N GLU A 61 -3.15 -3.21 -24.33
CA GLU A 61 -4.06 -4.12 -23.61
C GLU A 61 -4.73 -5.15 -24.53
N THR A 62 -4.64 -4.99 -25.85
CA THR A 62 -5.23 -5.88 -26.86
C THR A 62 -4.27 -6.94 -27.42
N ASP A 63 -3.64 -7.71 -26.54
CA ASP A 63 -3.12 -9.08 -26.86
C ASP A 63 -1.72 -9.24 -27.51
N LYS A 64 -0.90 -8.18 -27.64
CA LYS A 64 0.49 -8.32 -28.12
C LYS A 64 1.55 -7.95 -27.10
N SER A 65 2.64 -8.74 -27.09
CA SER A 65 3.86 -8.42 -26.35
C SER A 65 4.58 -7.27 -27.05
N LEU A 66 4.45 -6.04 -26.56
CA LEU A 66 5.07 -4.86 -27.17
C LEU A 66 6.51 -4.69 -26.67
N VAL A 67 7.44 -4.34 -27.55
CA VAL A 67 8.81 -3.92 -27.17
C VAL A 67 8.97 -2.44 -27.50
N GLY A 68 9.00 -1.58 -26.50
CA GLY A 68 9.45 -0.20 -26.65
C GLY A 68 10.97 -0.14 -26.80
N LEU A 69 11.45 0.56 -27.81
CA LEU A 69 12.86 0.83 -28.03
C LEU A 69 13.12 2.28 -27.68
N ILE A 70 13.95 2.49 -26.67
CA ILE A 70 14.45 3.80 -26.26
C ILE A 70 15.93 3.81 -26.65
N ASP A 71 16.29 4.61 -27.66
CA ASP A 71 17.65 4.62 -28.23
C ASP A 71 18.46 5.85 -27.79
N PRO A 72 19.11 5.85 -26.61
CA PRO A 72 19.98 6.90 -26.10
C PRO A 72 21.12 7.39 -27.01
N CYS A 73 21.32 6.93 -28.26
CA CYS A 73 22.31 7.55 -29.16
C CYS A 73 21.77 8.40 -30.33
N LEU A 74 20.46 8.58 -30.45
CA LEU A 74 19.90 9.82 -31.05
C LEU A 74 20.30 11.10 -30.28
N PHE A 75 20.95 10.93 -29.13
CA PHE A 75 21.20 11.95 -28.13
C PHE A 75 22.64 12.49 -28.17
N ASN A 76 23.48 11.98 -29.08
CA ASN A 76 24.92 12.24 -29.09
C ASN A 76 25.47 12.65 -30.47
N SER A 77 24.63 13.11 -31.41
CA SER A 77 25.11 13.40 -32.77
C SER A 77 26.06 14.60 -32.87
N THR A 78 26.29 15.35 -31.78
CA THR A 78 27.18 16.52 -31.75
C THR A 78 28.35 16.42 -30.78
N SER A 79 28.37 15.44 -29.86
CA SER A 79 29.48 15.27 -28.91
C SER A 79 30.42 14.16 -29.41
N LYS A 80 31.72 14.45 -29.49
CA LYS A 80 32.77 13.50 -29.92
C LYS A 80 32.96 12.31 -28.96
N ASP A 81 32.17 12.21 -27.89
CA ASP A 81 32.33 11.19 -26.86
C ASP A 81 31.54 9.94 -27.26
N THR A 82 32.22 8.96 -27.86
CA THR A 82 31.67 7.68 -28.36
C THR A 82 31.30 6.69 -27.25
N ARG A 83 31.22 7.13 -25.99
CA ARG A 83 30.95 6.25 -24.85
C ARG A 83 29.50 5.78 -24.86
N LEU A 84 29.31 4.51 -24.50
CA LEU A 84 27.98 3.97 -24.24
C LEU A 84 27.33 4.79 -23.12
N PRO A 85 26.04 5.14 -23.24
CA PRO A 85 25.36 6.07 -22.34
C PRO A 85 25.23 5.55 -20.89
N LEU A 86 25.45 4.25 -20.67
CA LEU A 86 25.35 3.63 -19.36
C LEU A 86 26.40 2.50 -19.21
N GLU A 87 27.50 2.76 -18.50
CA GLU A 87 28.56 1.77 -18.31
C GLU A 87 28.46 1.03 -16.99
N ARG A 88 27.87 1.66 -15.96
CA ARG A 88 27.82 1.13 -14.59
C ARG A 88 26.47 1.39 -13.94
N LEU A 89 25.98 0.43 -13.17
CA LEU A 89 24.72 0.58 -12.42
C LEU A 89 24.73 1.79 -11.47
N ARG A 90 25.89 2.11 -10.88
CA ARG A 90 26.06 3.28 -9.99
C ARG A 90 25.84 4.64 -10.67
N GLU A 91 25.91 4.70 -12.00
CA GLU A 91 25.63 5.92 -12.78
C GLU A 91 24.12 6.18 -12.83
N MET A 92 23.29 5.18 -12.55
CA MET A 92 21.84 5.33 -12.47
C MET A 92 21.44 6.06 -11.19
N ASN A 93 21.46 7.38 -11.25
CA ASN A 93 21.04 8.27 -10.19
C ASN A 93 20.19 9.42 -10.78
N PRO A 94 18.89 9.53 -10.42
CA PRO A 94 18.02 10.58 -10.95
C PRO A 94 18.25 11.95 -10.31
N VAL A 95 18.89 12.03 -9.14
CA VAL A 95 19.08 13.26 -8.37
C VAL A 95 20.41 13.94 -8.66
N TYR A 96 21.49 13.16 -8.77
CA TYR A 96 22.84 13.70 -8.75
C TYR A 96 23.33 14.13 -10.14
N THR A 97 23.78 15.39 -10.22
CA THR A 97 24.08 16.09 -11.47
C THR A 97 25.57 16.36 -11.70
N ARG A 98 26.49 15.65 -11.02
CA ARG A 98 27.91 15.83 -11.38
C ARG A 98 28.18 15.13 -12.72
N PRO A 99 28.64 15.86 -13.77
CA PRO A 99 28.91 15.29 -15.10
C PRO A 99 29.88 14.11 -15.06
N GLU A 100 30.76 14.12 -14.06
CA GLU A 100 31.79 13.11 -13.85
C GLU A 100 31.24 11.73 -13.43
N PHE A 101 30.02 11.66 -12.90
CA PHE A 101 29.49 10.46 -12.24
C PHE A 101 28.22 9.89 -12.86
N SER A 102 27.49 10.67 -13.65
CA SER A 102 26.26 10.23 -14.30
C SER A 102 26.07 10.97 -15.63
N SER A 103 25.63 10.25 -16.66
CA SER A 103 25.21 10.85 -17.92
C SER A 103 23.75 11.32 -17.80
N LEU A 104 23.36 12.35 -18.55
CA LEU A 104 21.95 12.77 -18.62
C LEU A 104 21.02 11.60 -19.02
N ALA A 105 21.50 10.72 -19.90
CA ALA A 105 20.80 9.51 -20.29
C ALA A 105 20.55 8.56 -19.10
N ALA A 106 21.55 8.37 -18.24
CA ALA A 106 21.43 7.58 -17.01
C ALA A 106 20.46 8.21 -16.01
N GLU A 107 20.49 9.55 -15.85
CA GLU A 107 19.58 10.30 -14.99
C GLU A 107 18.11 10.09 -15.43
N VAL A 108 17.80 10.36 -16.71
CA VAL A 108 16.44 10.21 -17.25
C VAL A 108 15.98 8.75 -17.25
N TYR A 109 16.87 7.83 -17.61
CA TYR A 109 16.56 6.39 -17.57
C TYR A 109 16.23 5.93 -16.15
N SER A 110 16.96 6.41 -15.15
CA SER A 110 16.66 6.12 -13.74
C SER A 110 15.27 6.63 -13.34
N MET A 111 14.91 7.85 -13.77
CA MET A 111 13.57 8.39 -13.54
C MET A 111 12.48 7.53 -14.19
N LEU A 112 12.70 7.05 -15.42
CA LEU A 112 11.76 6.15 -16.11
C LEU A 112 11.61 4.81 -15.41
N VAL A 113 12.73 4.19 -14.98
CA VAL A 113 12.71 2.91 -14.26
C VAL A 113 11.93 3.02 -12.95
N LEU A 114 12.05 4.14 -12.24
CA LEU A 114 11.27 4.42 -11.03
C LEU A 114 9.79 4.75 -11.32
N ALA A 115 9.48 5.39 -12.46
CA ALA A 115 8.11 5.77 -12.81
C ALA A 115 7.25 4.63 -13.39
N PHE A 116 7.88 3.55 -13.86
CA PHE A 116 7.22 2.38 -14.45
C PHE A 116 7.75 1.07 -13.83
N PRO A 117 7.39 0.79 -12.56
CA PRO A 117 7.86 -0.39 -11.86
C PRO A 117 7.37 -1.72 -12.46
N GLU A 118 6.22 -1.72 -13.12
CA GLU A 118 5.65 -2.87 -13.81
C GLU A 118 6.30 -3.18 -15.16
N ALA A 119 7.08 -2.24 -15.70
CA ALA A 119 7.74 -2.40 -16.98
C ALA A 119 8.99 -3.27 -16.86
N HIS A 120 9.24 -4.12 -17.86
CA HIS A 120 10.47 -4.90 -17.92
C HIS A 120 11.55 -4.12 -18.67
N TRP A 121 12.43 -3.49 -17.89
CA TRP A 121 13.55 -2.71 -18.37
C TRP A 121 14.74 -3.59 -18.78
N LEU A 122 15.25 -3.39 -20.00
CA LEU A 122 16.43 -4.06 -20.53
C LEU A 122 17.52 -3.03 -20.83
N VAL A 123 18.74 -3.33 -20.40
CA VAL A 123 19.93 -2.51 -20.60
C VAL A 123 20.88 -3.28 -21.52
N LEU A 124 21.18 -2.70 -22.68
CA LEU A 124 22.27 -3.18 -23.52
C LEU A 124 23.60 -2.67 -22.96
N THR A 125 24.51 -3.59 -22.62
CA THR A 125 25.82 -3.23 -22.03
C THR A 125 26.98 -3.89 -22.76
N GLY A 126 28.12 -3.19 -22.74
CA GLY A 126 29.41 -3.65 -23.24
C GLY A 126 29.95 -4.91 -22.52
N SER A 127 29.55 -5.11 -21.27
CA SER A 127 29.92 -6.25 -20.44
C SER A 127 29.06 -6.23 -19.19
N ALA A 128 28.30 -7.30 -18.95
CA ALA A 128 27.49 -7.44 -17.73
C ALA A 128 28.34 -7.29 -16.46
N ASP A 129 29.54 -7.89 -16.44
CA ASP A 129 30.48 -7.78 -15.32
C ASP A 129 30.95 -6.34 -15.09
N ARG A 130 31.17 -5.56 -16.16
CA ARG A 130 31.55 -4.14 -16.03
C ARG A 130 30.38 -3.33 -15.47
N PHE A 131 29.17 -3.58 -15.95
CA PHE A 131 27.96 -2.90 -15.51
C PHE A 131 27.66 -3.13 -14.02
N LEU A 132 27.90 -4.35 -13.56
CA LEU A 132 27.59 -4.82 -12.21
C LEU A 132 28.74 -4.63 -11.20
N ARG A 133 29.91 -4.11 -11.59
CA ARG A 133 30.98 -3.76 -10.63
C ARG A 133 30.53 -2.57 -9.77
N PRO A 134 30.40 -2.74 -8.44
CA PRO A 134 31.57 -2.89 -7.56
C PRO A 134 31.41 -3.87 -6.37
N LYS A 135 32.54 -4.24 -5.76
CA LYS A 135 32.70 -5.11 -4.56
C LYS A 135 31.88 -4.71 -3.30
N MET A 136 31.08 -3.63 -3.31
CA MET A 136 30.31 -3.16 -2.14
C MET A 136 28.80 -3.45 -2.23
N ASP A 137 28.19 -3.52 -3.42
CA ASP A 137 26.73 -3.58 -3.56
C ASP A 137 26.16 -5.00 -3.35
N THR A 138 26.96 -6.03 -3.61
CA THR A 138 26.61 -7.44 -3.37
C THR A 138 26.67 -7.83 -1.90
N ALA A 139 27.56 -7.22 -1.13
CA ALA A 139 27.76 -7.57 0.29
C ALA A 139 26.53 -7.21 1.15
N ASN A 140 25.72 -6.24 0.70
CA ASN A 140 24.55 -5.75 1.43
C ASN A 140 23.21 -6.34 0.96
N GLY A 141 23.20 -7.26 -0.01
CA GLY A 141 21.98 -7.90 -0.52
C GLY A 141 21.04 -6.96 -1.30
N LEU A 142 21.55 -5.80 -1.74
CA LEU A 142 20.78 -4.76 -2.42
C LEU A 142 20.28 -5.19 -3.80
N VAL A 143 21.07 -6.02 -4.48
CA VAL A 143 20.83 -6.51 -5.84
C VAL A 143 21.11 -8.00 -5.88
N ASP A 144 20.24 -8.76 -6.53
CA ASP A 144 20.59 -10.10 -6.95
C ASP A 144 21.24 -10.01 -8.34
N ILE A 145 22.57 -10.06 -8.37
CA ILE A 145 23.35 -9.95 -9.62
C ILE A 145 22.94 -11.02 -10.62
N SER A 146 22.64 -12.24 -10.16
CA SER A 146 22.29 -13.34 -11.05
C SER A 146 20.95 -13.07 -11.73
N THR A 147 19.96 -12.62 -10.96
CA THR A 147 18.65 -12.21 -11.45
C THR A 147 18.78 -10.97 -12.33
N LEU A 148 19.49 -9.93 -11.90
CA LEU A 148 19.67 -8.71 -12.68
C LEU A 148 20.36 -8.98 -14.02
N SER A 149 21.46 -9.75 -14.02
CA SER A 149 22.16 -10.13 -15.25
C SER A 149 21.31 -10.99 -16.18
N LYS A 150 20.42 -11.83 -15.63
CA LYS A 150 19.58 -12.73 -16.42
C LYS A 150 18.39 -12.02 -17.03
N PHE A 151 17.74 -11.15 -16.26
CA PHE A 151 16.48 -10.54 -16.64
C PHE A 151 16.67 -9.16 -17.24
N HIS A 152 17.62 -8.35 -16.79
CA HIS A 152 17.69 -6.94 -17.17
C HIS A 152 18.88 -6.59 -18.06
N LEU A 153 19.89 -7.45 -18.20
CA LEU A 153 21.09 -7.14 -18.99
C LEU A 153 21.16 -7.94 -20.29
N LEU A 154 21.48 -7.24 -21.37
CA LEU A 154 21.87 -7.82 -22.64
C LEU A 154 23.32 -7.45 -22.92
N ASP A 155 24.21 -8.45 -22.88
CA ASP A 155 25.61 -8.29 -23.27
C ASP A 155 25.73 -8.38 -24.79
N TRP A 156 26.26 -7.35 -25.45
CA TRP A 156 26.45 -7.32 -26.90
C TRP A 156 27.32 -8.48 -27.42
N HIS A 157 28.32 -8.92 -26.65
CA HIS A 157 29.18 -10.04 -27.02
C HIS A 157 28.43 -11.38 -26.97
N ASN A 158 27.41 -11.47 -26.13
CA ASN A 158 26.60 -12.67 -25.91
C ASN A 158 25.14 -12.44 -26.33
N PHE A 159 24.89 -11.53 -27.25
CA PHE A 159 23.57 -10.97 -27.50
C PHE A 159 22.51 -12.04 -27.82
N LEU A 160 22.83 -12.99 -28.72
CA LEU A 160 21.92 -14.09 -29.06
C LEU A 160 21.57 -14.95 -27.85
N ARG A 161 22.56 -15.23 -26.98
CA ARG A 161 22.35 -15.97 -25.75
C ARG A 161 21.50 -15.17 -24.77
N GLY A 162 21.77 -13.87 -24.65
CA GLY A 162 20.95 -12.92 -23.88
C GLY A 162 19.51 -12.90 -24.35
N MET A 163 19.27 -12.88 -25.66
CA MET A 163 17.93 -12.94 -26.26
C MET A 163 17.22 -14.27 -26.03
N ILE A 164 17.94 -15.40 -26.11
CA ILE A 164 17.37 -16.70 -25.78
C ILE A 164 17.00 -16.76 -24.29
N ASN A 165 17.88 -16.27 -23.41
CA ASN A 165 17.63 -16.20 -21.97
C ASN A 165 16.46 -15.27 -21.66
N LEU A 166 16.38 -14.12 -22.33
CA LEU A 166 15.28 -13.19 -22.24
C LEU A 166 14.00 -13.88 -22.70
N ARG A 167 13.97 -14.51 -23.89
CA ARG A 167 12.78 -15.25 -24.36
C ARG A 167 12.36 -16.36 -23.39
N LYS A 168 13.33 -17.01 -22.74
CA LYS A 168 13.04 -17.99 -21.69
C LYS A 168 12.45 -17.33 -20.45
N ALA A 169 12.94 -16.16 -20.07
CA ALA A 169 12.43 -15.34 -18.97
C ALA A 169 11.05 -14.71 -19.26
N THR A 170 10.81 -14.30 -20.50
CA THR A 170 9.49 -13.79 -20.95
C THR A 170 8.48 -14.93 -20.98
N GLY A 171 8.90 -16.11 -21.43
CA GLY A 171 8.14 -17.34 -21.33
C GLY A 171 8.01 -17.91 -19.92
N SER A 172 8.68 -17.33 -18.91
CA SER A 172 8.42 -17.59 -17.49
C SER A 172 7.61 -16.48 -16.84
N HIS A 173 6.99 -15.57 -17.61
CA HIS A 173 6.08 -14.53 -17.10
C HIS A 173 6.68 -13.61 -16.02
N TYR A 174 8.01 -13.42 -16.00
CA TYR A 174 8.69 -12.56 -15.03
C TYR A 174 7.97 -11.21 -14.82
N ARG A 175 7.69 -10.84 -13.57
CA ARG A 175 7.02 -9.58 -13.23
C ARG A 175 7.97 -8.68 -12.45
N SER A 176 8.29 -7.50 -12.98
CA SER A 176 9.17 -6.52 -12.35
C SER A 176 8.48 -5.67 -11.27
N LEU A 177 7.16 -5.77 -11.13
CA LEU A 177 6.35 -4.90 -10.26
C LEU A 177 6.85 -4.81 -8.81
N PHE A 178 7.38 -5.89 -8.23
CA PHE A 178 7.90 -5.92 -6.85
C PHE A 178 9.43 -6.01 -6.76
N ASP A 179 10.10 -5.49 -7.79
CA ASP A 179 11.56 -5.38 -7.92
C ASP A 179 12.34 -6.66 -7.53
N PRO A 180 11.99 -7.87 -8.04
CA PRO A 180 12.68 -9.09 -7.67
C PRO A 180 14.20 -9.01 -7.92
N ALA A 181 14.64 -8.41 -9.03
CA ALA A 181 16.06 -8.22 -9.34
C ALA A 181 16.78 -7.18 -8.46
N GLY A 182 16.05 -6.24 -7.85
CA GLY A 182 16.63 -5.15 -7.07
C GLY A 182 17.14 -3.97 -7.91
N LEU A 183 16.69 -3.82 -9.16
CA LEU A 183 17.13 -2.71 -10.01
C LEU A 183 16.67 -1.36 -9.43
N ARG A 184 15.40 -1.25 -9.02
CA ARG A 184 14.88 0.00 -8.43
C ARG A 184 15.51 0.26 -7.08
N ASN A 185 15.68 -0.77 -6.26
CA ASN A 185 16.38 -0.68 -4.98
C ASN A 185 17.84 -0.23 -5.15
N ALA A 186 18.54 -0.65 -6.21
CA ALA A 186 19.88 -0.15 -6.54
C ALA A 186 19.89 1.33 -6.91
N ILE A 187 18.96 1.77 -7.76
CA ILE A 187 18.80 3.19 -8.10
C ILE A 187 18.54 4.02 -6.85
N GLN A 188 17.66 3.53 -5.96
CA GLN A 188 17.37 4.18 -4.69
C GLN A 188 18.57 4.25 -3.76
N TYR A 189 19.39 3.19 -3.72
CA TYR A 189 20.63 3.20 -2.98
C TYR A 189 21.62 4.22 -3.54
N ASN A 190 21.77 4.32 -4.87
CA ASN A 190 22.65 5.29 -5.52
C ASN A 190 22.25 6.74 -5.23
N MET A 191 20.97 7.01 -4.94
CA MET A 191 20.50 8.34 -4.57
C MET A 191 21.03 8.83 -3.22
N ARG A 192 21.54 7.95 -2.36
CA ARG A 192 22.13 8.33 -1.07
C ARG A 192 23.38 9.16 -1.30
N LEU A 193 23.26 10.47 -1.10
CA LEU A 193 24.42 11.33 -1.06
C LEU A 193 25.20 11.04 0.24
N PRO A 194 26.53 11.26 0.26
CA PRO A 194 27.31 11.18 1.49
C PRO A 194 26.77 12.07 2.63
N ASN A 195 25.98 13.11 2.29
CA ASN A 195 25.50 14.14 3.22
C ASN A 195 23.97 14.38 3.16
N ASP A 196 23.18 13.57 2.44
CA ASP A 196 21.71 13.69 2.44
C ASP A 196 21.13 12.30 2.62
N SER A 197 20.70 11.99 3.84
CA SER A 197 20.03 10.74 4.16
C SER A 197 18.59 10.75 3.63
N LEU A 198 18.40 10.85 2.31
CA LEU A 198 17.09 10.64 1.69
C LEU A 198 16.56 9.30 2.25
N GLY A 199 15.58 9.39 3.16
CA GLY A 199 15.22 8.31 4.09
C GLY A 199 14.45 7.20 3.39
N PHE A 200 15.06 6.56 2.39
CA PHE A 200 14.45 5.54 1.57
C PHE A 200 14.36 4.21 2.30
N LEU A 201 13.31 3.46 1.99
CA LEU A 201 13.07 2.15 2.55
C LEU A 201 13.88 1.08 1.80
N GLU A 202 15.06 0.72 2.30
CA GLU A 202 15.91 -0.29 1.65
C GLU A 202 15.34 -1.72 1.70
N ARG A 203 15.31 -2.38 0.55
CA ARG A 203 14.84 -3.77 0.41
C ARG A 203 16.01 -4.73 0.19
N THR A 204 16.79 -4.97 1.24
CA THR A 204 17.97 -5.86 1.20
C THR A 204 17.62 -7.35 1.22
N LYS A 205 16.36 -7.70 1.50
CA LYS A 205 15.89 -9.09 1.56
C LYS A 205 14.96 -9.39 0.40
N CYS A 206 15.00 -10.62 -0.08
CA CYS A 206 14.10 -11.11 -1.13
C CYS A 206 13.09 -12.12 -0.54
N ALA A 207 11.91 -12.20 -1.15
CA ALA A 207 10.83 -13.10 -0.79
C ALA A 207 10.11 -13.61 -2.05
N ALA A 208 9.21 -14.57 -1.92
CA ALA A 208 8.35 -14.99 -3.03
C ALA A 208 6.89 -15.20 -2.60
N ALA A 209 5.98 -14.83 -3.49
CA ALA A 209 4.55 -15.16 -3.40
C ALA A 209 4.24 -16.19 -4.48
N ILE A 210 3.80 -17.38 -4.06
CA ILE A 210 3.66 -18.58 -4.89
C ILE A 210 2.20 -19.02 -4.87
N ASP A 211 1.51 -18.77 -5.97
CA ASP A 211 0.09 -19.07 -6.12
C ASP A 211 -0.26 -19.07 -7.61
N GLU A 212 -0.93 -20.10 -8.12
CA GLU A 212 -1.45 -20.14 -9.49
C GLU A 212 -2.58 -19.12 -9.71
N GLU A 213 -3.30 -18.74 -8.64
CA GLU A 213 -4.33 -17.72 -8.70
C GLU A 213 -3.66 -16.33 -8.61
N GLU A 214 -3.57 -15.64 -9.75
CA GLU A 214 -2.94 -14.32 -9.82
C GLU A 214 -3.43 -13.33 -8.74
N PRO A 215 -4.73 -13.21 -8.40
CA PRO A 215 -5.17 -12.31 -7.33
C PRO A 215 -4.48 -12.58 -5.99
N TYR A 216 -4.28 -13.85 -5.62
CA TYR A 216 -3.59 -14.24 -4.39
C TYR A 216 -2.09 -13.95 -4.49
N ALA A 217 -1.46 -14.29 -5.62
CA ALA A 217 -0.05 -14.00 -5.84
C ALA A 217 0.24 -12.50 -5.73
N PHE A 218 -0.59 -11.65 -6.34
CA PHE A 218 -0.45 -10.19 -6.27
C PHE A 218 -0.69 -9.66 -4.85
N MET A 219 -1.74 -10.10 -4.17
CA MET A 219 -2.03 -9.64 -2.80
C MET A 219 -0.91 -10.03 -1.82
N HIS A 220 -0.46 -11.29 -1.86
CA HIS A 220 0.64 -11.78 -1.03
C HIS A 220 1.97 -11.12 -1.40
N GLY A 221 2.23 -10.92 -2.69
CA GLY A 221 3.43 -10.28 -3.20
C GLY A 221 3.51 -8.83 -2.76
N TYR A 222 2.41 -8.10 -2.90
CA TYR A 222 2.28 -6.73 -2.40
C TYR A 222 2.51 -6.64 -0.90
N LEU A 223 1.97 -7.59 -0.14
CA LEU A 223 2.16 -7.60 1.31
C LEU A 223 3.63 -7.73 1.71
N LEU A 224 4.34 -8.66 1.07
CA LEU A 224 5.79 -8.82 1.25
C LEU A 224 6.54 -7.57 0.78
N TYR A 225 6.12 -6.96 -0.33
CA TYR A 225 6.76 -5.74 -0.84
C TYR A 225 6.58 -4.54 0.11
N LYS A 226 5.39 -4.40 0.70
CA LYS A 226 5.04 -3.40 1.73
C LYS A 226 5.79 -3.63 3.05
N LEU A 227 6.09 -4.89 3.38
CA LEU A 227 7.03 -5.25 4.46
C LEU A 227 8.50 -4.91 4.13
N GLY A 228 8.76 -4.47 2.89
CA GLY A 228 10.03 -4.06 2.34
C GLY A 228 10.97 -5.22 2.02
N TYR A 229 10.40 -6.28 1.45
CA TYR A 229 11.12 -7.28 0.67
C TYR A 229 11.10 -6.91 -0.81
N ARG A 230 12.11 -7.34 -1.57
CA ARG A 230 11.98 -7.60 -3.00
C ARG A 230 11.18 -8.88 -3.18
N VAL A 231 10.32 -8.97 -4.19
CA VAL A 231 9.40 -10.12 -4.28
C VAL A 231 9.33 -10.72 -5.67
N HIS A 232 9.54 -12.03 -5.75
CA HIS A 232 9.19 -12.83 -6.91
C HIS A 232 7.71 -13.22 -6.85
N LEU A 233 6.95 -12.89 -7.90
CA LEU A 233 5.63 -13.46 -8.14
C LEU A 233 5.79 -14.76 -8.92
N VAL A 234 5.32 -15.87 -8.35
CA VAL A 234 5.45 -17.21 -8.90
C VAL A 234 4.05 -17.76 -9.16
N THR A 235 3.61 -17.65 -10.41
CA THR A 235 2.27 -18.09 -10.86
C THR A 235 2.32 -19.24 -11.86
N THR A 236 3.52 -19.75 -12.16
CA THR A 236 3.75 -20.81 -13.14
C THR A 236 4.78 -21.82 -12.60
N GLU A 237 4.70 -23.07 -13.05
CA GLU A 237 5.65 -24.13 -12.68
C GLU A 237 7.04 -23.75 -13.14
N ARG A 238 7.18 -23.18 -14.33
CA ARG A 238 8.47 -22.77 -14.86
C ARG A 238 9.19 -21.78 -13.95
N MET A 239 8.47 -20.80 -13.38
CA MET A 239 9.04 -19.89 -12.38
C MET A 239 9.47 -20.63 -11.11
N MET A 240 8.66 -21.59 -10.69
CA MET A 240 8.95 -22.42 -9.52
C MET A 240 10.23 -23.23 -9.71
N ASP A 241 10.40 -23.90 -10.85
CA ASP A 241 11.60 -24.64 -11.24
C ASP A 241 12.83 -23.72 -11.33
N GLU A 242 12.66 -22.53 -11.91
CA GLU A 242 13.74 -21.57 -12.09
C GLU A 242 14.30 -21.08 -10.75
N LEU A 243 13.41 -20.76 -9.79
CA LEU A 243 13.78 -20.23 -8.48
C LEU A 243 14.15 -21.33 -7.48
N PHE A 244 13.46 -22.47 -7.49
CA PHE A 244 13.53 -23.47 -6.44
C PHE A 244 13.92 -24.88 -6.91
N GLY A 245 13.99 -25.14 -8.22
CA GLY A 245 14.36 -26.46 -8.74
C GLY A 245 15.79 -26.88 -8.40
N ASN A 246 16.70 -25.91 -8.23
CA ASN A 246 18.06 -26.16 -7.75
C ASN A 246 18.27 -25.53 -6.37
N GLU A 247 18.89 -26.27 -5.46
CA GLU A 247 19.26 -25.75 -4.12
C GLU A 247 20.12 -24.50 -4.22
N ARG A 248 20.97 -24.37 -5.24
CA ARG A 248 21.87 -23.22 -5.39
C ARG A 248 21.15 -21.90 -5.72
N ASN A 249 19.94 -21.95 -6.28
CA ASN A 249 19.26 -20.75 -6.81
C ASN A 249 18.47 -19.96 -5.74
N SER A 250 18.19 -20.57 -4.59
CA SER A 250 17.21 -20.09 -3.60
C SER A 250 17.82 -19.52 -2.32
N SER A 251 19.16 -19.41 -2.24
CA SER A 251 19.88 -19.12 -0.99
C SER A 251 19.49 -17.82 -0.29
N ASP A 252 18.92 -16.87 -1.03
CA ASP A 252 18.78 -15.49 -0.61
C ASP A 252 17.33 -15.10 -0.28
N LEU A 253 16.40 -16.05 -0.35
CA LEU A 253 14.98 -15.83 -0.03
C LEU A 253 14.72 -15.97 1.47
N GLU A 254 14.28 -14.89 2.10
CA GLU A 254 13.99 -14.86 3.54
C GLU A 254 12.63 -15.51 3.86
N THR A 255 11.63 -15.31 2.99
CA THR A 255 10.25 -15.71 3.28
C THR A 255 9.50 -16.08 2.02
N THR A 256 8.60 -17.07 2.11
CA THR A 256 7.60 -17.32 1.07
C THR A 256 6.17 -17.34 1.62
N PHE A 257 5.24 -16.79 0.84
CA PHE A 257 3.80 -17.04 0.95
C PHE A 257 3.42 -18.02 -0.15
N GLN A 258 2.82 -19.16 0.20
CA GLN A 258 2.52 -20.20 -0.78
C GLN A 258 1.14 -20.79 -0.55
N ASP A 259 0.39 -21.11 -1.61
CA ASP A 259 -0.77 -21.99 -1.47
C ASP A 259 -0.34 -23.44 -1.24
N ILE A 260 -1.10 -24.18 -0.42
CA ILE A 260 -0.85 -25.60 -0.19
C ILE A 260 -1.22 -26.42 -1.42
N TYR A 261 -2.26 -26.05 -2.16
CA TYR A 261 -2.87 -26.86 -3.20
C TYR A 261 -2.49 -26.39 -4.62
N LEU A 262 -1.22 -25.98 -4.81
CA LEU A 262 -0.72 -25.51 -6.10
C LEU A 262 -1.00 -26.48 -7.25
N ASN A 263 -1.57 -25.93 -8.32
CA ASN A 263 -1.78 -26.60 -9.60
C ASN A 263 -1.54 -25.63 -10.76
N PHE A 264 -0.28 -25.50 -11.17
CA PHE A 264 0.12 -24.49 -12.15
C PHE A 264 -0.44 -24.79 -13.54
N PRO A 265 -0.79 -23.76 -14.33
CA PRO A 265 -1.41 -23.96 -15.64
C PRO A 265 -0.45 -24.51 -16.71
N ASP A 266 0.86 -24.34 -16.54
CA ASP A 266 1.92 -24.80 -17.44
C ASP A 266 2.52 -26.16 -17.05
N GLU A 267 1.90 -26.86 -16.10
CA GLU A 267 2.35 -28.17 -15.63
C GLU A 267 2.13 -29.26 -16.71
N PRO A 268 3.19 -29.99 -17.14
CA PRO A 268 3.08 -30.97 -18.23
C PRO A 268 2.36 -32.26 -17.79
N GLU A 269 2.51 -32.61 -16.52
CA GLU A 269 1.90 -33.79 -15.89
C GLU A 269 0.92 -33.26 -14.84
N ARG A 270 -0.37 -33.63 -14.88
CA ARG A 270 -1.38 -33.14 -13.92
C ARG A 270 -1.20 -33.71 -12.50
N GLU A 271 0.04 -33.91 -12.06
CA GLU A 271 0.39 -34.34 -10.72
C GLU A 271 0.37 -33.16 -9.76
N GLY A 272 -0.83 -32.84 -9.25
CA GLY A 272 -1.02 -31.70 -8.36
C GLY A 272 0.07 -31.58 -7.29
N ARG A 273 0.65 -30.39 -7.13
CA ARG A 273 1.84 -30.18 -6.28
C ARG A 273 1.51 -30.17 -4.79
N SER A 274 0.35 -30.68 -4.40
CA SER A 274 -0.24 -30.58 -3.06
C SER A 274 0.47 -31.40 -2.00
N ASP A 275 1.35 -32.34 -2.36
CA ASP A 275 2.17 -33.10 -1.42
C ASP A 275 3.42 -32.28 -1.06
N LEU A 276 3.43 -31.69 0.14
CA LEU A 276 4.50 -30.81 0.59
C LEU A 276 5.84 -31.54 0.73
N HIS A 277 5.82 -32.82 1.10
CA HIS A 277 7.04 -33.61 1.24
C HIS A 277 7.71 -33.78 -0.13
N LYS A 278 6.96 -34.24 -1.14
CA LYS A 278 7.45 -34.34 -2.52
C LYS A 278 7.89 -32.98 -3.06
N ARG A 279 7.07 -31.94 -2.82
CA ARG A 279 7.34 -30.58 -3.29
C ARG A 279 8.69 -30.06 -2.75
N PHE A 280 8.95 -30.19 -1.45
CA PHE A 280 10.16 -29.65 -0.82
C PHE A 280 11.38 -30.55 -0.99
N GLU A 281 11.24 -31.86 -0.83
CA GLU A 281 12.38 -32.78 -0.75
C GLU A 281 12.78 -33.39 -2.10
N GLU A 282 11.83 -33.54 -3.03
CA GLU A 282 12.07 -34.19 -4.32
C GLU A 282 12.18 -33.19 -5.47
N ARG A 283 11.17 -32.31 -5.62
CA ARG A 283 11.02 -31.46 -6.81
C ARG A 283 11.71 -30.10 -6.68
N TYR A 284 11.40 -29.35 -5.63
CA TYR A 284 11.85 -27.96 -5.43
C TYR A 284 12.74 -27.85 -4.20
N LYS A 285 13.89 -28.53 -4.24
CA LYS A 285 14.84 -28.61 -3.12
C LYS A 285 15.30 -27.25 -2.62
N GLY A 286 15.25 -26.21 -3.46
CA GLY A 286 15.52 -24.84 -3.06
C GLY A 286 14.57 -24.29 -1.99
N LEU A 287 13.35 -24.80 -1.90
CA LEU A 287 12.43 -24.40 -0.83
C LEU A 287 13.02 -24.66 0.56
N ASN A 288 13.77 -25.74 0.76
CA ASN A 288 14.40 -26.07 2.04
C ASN A 288 15.40 -25.02 2.54
N ARG A 289 15.86 -24.10 1.68
CA ARG A 289 16.81 -23.03 2.05
C ARG A 289 16.12 -21.74 2.50
N VAL A 290 14.84 -21.58 2.20
CA VAL A 290 14.08 -20.39 2.60
C VAL A 290 13.91 -20.42 4.11
N LYS A 291 14.21 -19.30 4.78
CA LYS A 291 14.22 -19.26 6.25
C LYS A 291 12.82 -19.36 6.88
N ARG A 292 11.78 -18.94 6.16
CA ARG A 292 10.40 -18.90 6.66
C ARG A 292 9.41 -19.23 5.57
N HIS A 293 8.53 -20.18 5.86
CA HIS A 293 7.40 -20.50 4.99
C HIS A 293 6.08 -20.12 5.67
N ILE A 294 5.20 -19.51 4.89
CA ILE A 294 3.81 -19.22 5.27
C ILE A 294 2.94 -19.91 4.22
N LEU A 295 2.19 -20.91 4.67
CA LEU A 295 1.29 -21.68 3.82
C LEU A 295 -0.14 -21.20 3.99
N VAL A 296 -0.80 -20.93 2.88
CA VAL A 296 -2.19 -20.50 2.79
C VAL A 296 -3.02 -21.68 2.29
N THR A 297 -4.20 -21.89 2.88
CA THR A 297 -5.04 -23.03 2.52
C THR A 297 -6.51 -22.78 2.84
N VAL A 298 -7.41 -23.40 2.10
CA VAL A 298 -8.85 -23.51 2.44
C VAL A 298 -9.12 -24.57 3.52
N GLY A 299 -8.12 -25.37 3.91
CA GLY A 299 -8.27 -26.38 4.96
C GLY A 299 -8.92 -27.68 4.53
N HIS A 300 -8.84 -28.05 3.25
CA HIS A 300 -9.30 -29.35 2.76
C HIS A 300 -8.68 -30.50 3.56
N LYS A 301 -9.52 -31.36 4.13
CA LYS A 301 -9.10 -32.55 4.90
C LYS A 301 -9.14 -33.85 4.07
N HIS A 302 -9.77 -33.82 2.91
CA HIS A 302 -10.00 -35.00 2.07
C HIS A 302 -8.93 -35.23 1.00
N SER A 303 -7.81 -34.50 1.03
CA SER A 303 -6.70 -34.75 0.12
C SER A 303 -5.88 -35.95 0.59
N GLU A 304 -5.41 -36.77 -0.35
CA GLU A 304 -4.55 -37.92 -0.05
C GLU A 304 -3.25 -37.52 0.66
N SER A 305 -2.80 -36.27 0.48
CA SER A 305 -1.63 -35.70 1.14
C SER A 305 -1.93 -35.03 2.49
N TYR A 306 -3.18 -34.98 2.97
CA TYR A 306 -3.55 -34.18 4.15
C TYR A 306 -2.74 -34.52 5.41
N GLU A 307 -2.75 -35.78 5.84
CA GLU A 307 -2.03 -36.17 7.07
C GLU A 307 -0.51 -36.04 6.90
N ARG A 308 0.03 -36.36 5.72
CA ARG A 308 1.45 -36.17 5.41
C ARG A 308 1.85 -34.70 5.46
N ASN A 309 1.05 -33.82 4.86
CA ASN A 309 1.23 -32.37 4.93
C ASN A 309 1.13 -31.85 6.36
N ARG A 310 0.18 -32.35 7.15
CA ARG A 310 0.01 -31.97 8.55
C ARG A 310 1.26 -32.32 9.36
N LEU A 311 1.80 -33.53 9.20
CA LEU A 311 3.04 -33.95 9.85
C LEU A 311 4.22 -33.09 9.40
N PHE A 312 4.38 -32.87 8.10
CA PHE A 312 5.44 -32.02 7.53
C PHE A 312 5.40 -30.58 8.06
N ILE A 313 4.21 -29.98 8.12
CA ILE A 313 4.01 -28.62 8.66
C ILE A 313 4.41 -28.55 10.15
N LEU A 314 4.06 -29.56 10.94
CA LEU A 314 4.42 -29.64 12.35
C LEU A 314 5.94 -29.80 12.53
N GLU A 315 6.55 -30.71 11.77
CA GLU A 315 7.98 -30.99 11.79
C GLU A 315 8.81 -29.75 11.45
N LYS A 316 8.50 -29.10 10.32
CA LYS A 316 9.20 -27.90 9.83
C LYS A 316 8.74 -26.61 10.53
N LYS A 317 7.78 -26.69 11.46
CA LYS A 317 7.17 -25.56 12.20
C LYS A 317 6.66 -24.45 11.27
N ILE A 318 6.06 -24.84 10.15
CA ILE A 318 5.59 -23.90 9.12
C ILE A 318 4.32 -23.20 9.58
N LYS A 319 4.22 -21.89 9.35
CA LYS A 319 3.02 -21.12 9.70
C LYS A 319 1.92 -21.41 8.68
N ARG A 320 0.72 -21.76 9.16
CA ARG A 320 -0.45 -22.01 8.31
C ARG A 320 -1.52 -20.94 8.52
N ILE A 321 -2.08 -20.44 7.41
CA ILE A 321 -3.15 -19.45 7.37
C ILE A 321 -4.32 -20.05 6.59
N PHE A 322 -5.53 -19.85 7.11
CA PHE A 322 -6.74 -20.31 6.46
C PHE A 322 -7.42 -19.19 5.65
N LYS A 323 -7.86 -19.53 4.43
CA LYS A 323 -8.76 -18.73 3.60
C LYS A 323 -10.21 -18.89 4.15
N PRO A 324 -11.07 -17.86 4.13
CA PRO A 324 -10.76 -16.48 3.76
C PRO A 324 -10.01 -15.70 4.86
N SER A 325 -9.23 -14.69 4.48
CA SER A 325 -8.45 -13.83 5.39
C SER A 325 -9.14 -12.48 5.63
N GLY A 326 -8.98 -11.83 6.77
CA GLY A 326 -9.62 -10.53 7.05
C GLY A 326 -8.92 -9.31 6.43
N GLY A 327 -8.39 -9.45 5.21
CA GLY A 327 -7.57 -8.42 4.57
C GLY A 327 -6.08 -8.48 4.88
N ILE A 328 -5.35 -7.47 4.39
CA ILE A 328 -3.90 -7.28 4.43
C ILE A 328 -3.37 -7.36 5.86
N TYR A 329 -3.99 -6.65 6.82
CA TYR A 329 -3.51 -6.63 8.20
C TYR A 329 -3.82 -7.91 8.97
N ASN A 330 -4.99 -8.52 8.73
CA ASN A 330 -5.30 -9.82 9.32
C ASN A 330 -4.33 -10.90 8.81
N LEU A 331 -3.95 -10.82 7.53
CA LEU A 331 -2.95 -11.70 6.94
C LEU A 331 -1.58 -11.51 7.60
N LEU A 332 -1.13 -10.26 7.81
CA LEU A 332 0.10 -9.97 8.56
C LEU A 332 0.07 -10.50 9.99
N GLU A 333 -1.04 -10.32 10.68
CA GLU A 333 -1.21 -10.78 12.06
C GLU A 333 -1.15 -12.31 12.13
N LYS A 334 -1.94 -13.00 11.30
CA LYS A 334 -1.94 -14.47 11.20
C LYS A 334 -0.58 -15.01 10.75
N ALA A 335 0.17 -14.28 9.92
CA ALA A 335 1.53 -14.63 9.52
C ALA A 335 2.59 -14.36 10.60
N GLY A 336 2.25 -13.65 11.68
CA GLY A 336 3.23 -13.20 12.69
C GLY A 336 4.18 -12.11 12.17
N LEU A 337 3.78 -11.38 11.14
CA LEU A 337 4.57 -10.33 10.47
C LEU A 337 4.13 -8.91 10.87
N LEU A 338 2.96 -8.74 11.50
CA LEU A 338 2.41 -7.43 11.84
C LEU A 338 3.33 -6.59 12.75
N ASN A 339 4.01 -7.21 13.72
CA ASN A 339 4.93 -6.48 14.59
C ASN A 339 6.18 -6.00 13.84
N ALA A 340 6.74 -6.84 12.96
CA ALA A 340 7.89 -6.47 12.13
C ALA A 340 7.51 -5.32 11.18
N TYR A 341 6.30 -5.36 10.62
CA TYR A 341 5.73 -4.26 9.83
C TYR A 341 5.72 -2.95 10.63
N TRP A 342 5.13 -2.94 11.83
CA TRP A 342 5.06 -1.72 12.65
C TRP A 342 6.42 -1.20 13.08
N GLN A 343 7.36 -2.08 13.43
CA GLN A 343 8.73 -1.68 13.78
C GLN A 343 9.42 -1.00 12.60
N ARG A 344 9.27 -1.58 11.40
CA ARG A 344 9.84 -1.02 10.17
C ARG A 344 9.23 0.34 9.83
N LEU A 345 7.90 0.47 9.88
CA LEU A 345 7.23 1.75 9.60
C LEU A 345 7.64 2.84 10.60
N ARG A 346 7.79 2.51 11.89
CA ARG A 346 8.30 3.45 12.90
C ARG A 346 9.73 3.88 12.60
N LYS A 347 10.61 2.93 12.29
CA LYS A 347 11.99 3.22 11.92
C LYS A 347 12.04 4.16 10.72
N TRP A 348 11.32 3.81 9.65
CA TRP A 348 11.26 4.62 8.44
C TRP A 348 10.78 6.06 8.73
N ARG A 349 9.68 6.21 9.48
CA ARG A 349 9.18 7.51 9.94
C ARG A 349 10.26 8.32 10.69
N ASP A 350 11.01 7.66 11.57
CA ASP A 350 12.02 8.33 12.38
C ASP A 350 13.28 8.68 11.55
N ASP A 351 13.60 7.87 10.53
CA ASP A 351 14.66 8.14 9.55
C ASP A 351 14.29 9.31 8.61
N THR A 352 13.00 9.59 8.43
CA THR A 352 12.48 10.71 7.62
C THR A 352 12.14 11.97 8.43
N ASP A 353 12.56 12.08 9.69
CA ASP A 353 12.24 13.24 10.53
C ASP A 353 12.98 14.51 10.05
N PRO A 354 12.29 15.64 9.80
CA PRO A 354 12.92 16.88 9.34
C PRO A 354 14.04 17.40 10.26
N ARG A 355 14.03 17.03 11.55
CA ARG A 355 15.08 17.44 12.51
C ARG A 355 16.43 16.81 12.20
N ARG A 356 16.46 15.56 11.72
CA ARG A 356 17.73 14.91 11.34
C ARG A 356 18.37 15.59 10.14
N PHE A 357 17.56 16.02 9.17
CA PHE A 357 18.05 16.76 8.00
C PHE A 357 18.64 18.13 8.34
N ALA A 358 18.06 18.81 9.34
CA ALA A 358 18.61 20.07 9.84
C ALA A 358 19.98 19.88 10.52
N GLU A 359 20.17 18.77 11.23
CA GLU A 359 21.45 18.43 11.88
C GLU A 359 22.54 18.05 10.85
N GLU A 360 22.15 17.41 9.74
CA GLU A 360 23.07 16.96 8.67
C GLU A 360 23.45 18.08 7.69
N GLY A 361 22.93 19.31 7.86
CA GLY A 361 23.24 20.44 6.99
C GLY A 361 22.63 20.35 5.59
N ALA A 362 21.60 19.50 5.40
CA ALA A 362 20.91 19.37 4.12
C ALA A 362 20.09 20.63 3.83
N SER A 363 20.50 21.40 2.80
CA SER A 363 19.83 22.63 2.39
C SER A 363 18.60 22.33 1.52
N GLY A 364 17.46 22.01 2.14
CA GLY A 364 16.20 21.88 1.41
C GLY A 364 15.03 21.38 2.28
N HIS A 365 13.90 22.08 2.22
CA HIS A 365 12.67 21.70 2.94
C HIS A 365 11.77 20.71 2.15
N SER A 366 12.17 20.32 0.94
CA SER A 366 11.37 19.51 0.00
C SER A 366 12.17 18.33 -0.56
N ALA A 367 11.47 17.37 -1.16
CA ALA A 367 12.13 16.33 -1.97
C ALA A 367 12.88 16.99 -3.15
N PRO A 368 13.96 16.37 -3.65
CA PRO A 368 14.58 16.80 -4.90
C PRO A 368 13.55 16.90 -6.02
N GLY A 369 13.55 17.99 -6.79
CA GLY A 369 12.50 18.28 -7.77
C GLY A 369 12.27 17.16 -8.79
N ARG A 370 13.33 16.47 -9.21
CA ARG A 370 13.20 15.31 -10.12
C ARG A 370 12.46 14.12 -9.49
N LEU A 371 12.64 13.87 -8.19
CA LEU A 371 11.89 12.83 -7.48
C LEU A 371 10.43 13.20 -7.30
N LEU A 372 10.15 14.49 -7.09
CA LEU A 372 8.78 15.00 -7.06
C LEU A 372 8.07 14.72 -8.39
N VAL A 373 8.69 15.02 -9.52
CA VAL A 373 8.10 14.76 -10.84
C VAL A 373 7.85 13.26 -11.09
N VAL A 374 8.78 12.39 -10.65
CA VAL A 374 8.57 10.93 -10.72
C VAL A 374 7.41 10.49 -9.83
N ALA A 375 7.32 11.01 -8.60
CA ALA A 375 6.24 10.69 -7.67
C ALA A 375 4.87 11.19 -8.16
N GLU A 376 4.79 12.39 -8.74
CA GLU A 376 3.58 12.92 -9.37
C GLU A 376 3.13 12.05 -10.55
N ARG A 377 4.09 11.57 -11.37
CA ARG A 377 3.77 10.63 -12.45
C ARG A 377 3.19 9.32 -11.89
N LEU A 378 3.77 8.76 -10.84
CA LEU A 378 3.25 7.57 -10.18
C LEU A 378 1.85 7.79 -9.58
N ASN A 379 1.62 8.93 -8.92
CA ASN A 379 0.31 9.31 -8.37
C ASN A 379 -0.76 9.44 -9.45
N ASN A 380 -0.49 10.17 -10.54
CA ASN A 380 -1.43 10.35 -11.65
C ASN A 380 -1.84 9.00 -12.25
N ARG A 381 -0.88 8.09 -12.42
CA ARG A 381 -1.13 6.73 -12.92
C ARG A 381 -1.95 5.91 -11.92
N ALA A 382 -1.62 5.99 -10.63
CA ALA A 382 -2.37 5.31 -9.57
C ALA A 382 -3.82 5.82 -9.48
N GLU A 383 -4.04 7.13 -9.64
CA GLU A 383 -5.37 7.74 -9.65
C GLU A 383 -6.20 7.26 -10.86
N LYS A 384 -5.59 7.20 -12.05
CA LYS A 384 -6.23 6.61 -13.24
C LYS A 384 -6.65 5.17 -12.99
N ILE A 385 -5.73 4.35 -12.45
CA ILE A 385 -6.03 2.96 -12.06
C ILE A 385 -7.15 2.90 -11.02
N LEU A 386 -7.19 3.77 -10.01
CA LEU A 386 -8.26 3.77 -9.00
C LEU A 386 -9.64 3.94 -9.63
N LYS A 387 -9.75 4.81 -10.65
CA LYS A 387 -10.99 5.09 -11.38
C LYS A 387 -11.40 3.92 -12.28
N GLU A 388 -10.44 3.30 -12.96
CA GLU A 388 -10.71 2.34 -14.04
C GLU A 388 -10.64 0.87 -13.59
N ALA A 389 -9.90 0.56 -12.53
CA ALA A 389 -9.56 -0.82 -12.18
C ALA A 389 -10.79 -1.71 -11.91
N ASP A 390 -10.78 -2.88 -12.53
CA ASP A 390 -11.83 -3.90 -12.46
C ASP A 390 -11.33 -5.23 -11.87
N SER A 391 -10.04 -5.32 -11.57
CA SER A 391 -9.40 -6.49 -10.96
C SER A 391 -8.56 -6.16 -9.73
N VAL A 392 -8.28 -7.20 -8.93
CA VAL A 392 -7.41 -7.10 -7.74
C VAL A 392 -5.98 -6.77 -8.15
N GLN A 393 -5.48 -7.39 -9.24
CA GLN A 393 -4.13 -7.18 -9.75
C GLN A 393 -3.89 -5.72 -10.12
N GLU A 394 -4.86 -5.07 -10.77
CA GLU A 394 -4.77 -3.65 -11.12
C GLU A 394 -4.80 -2.74 -9.89
N CYS A 395 -5.70 -3.01 -8.94
CA CYS A 395 -5.74 -2.26 -7.70
C CYS A 395 -4.40 -2.38 -6.94
N ILE A 396 -3.83 -3.59 -6.87
CA ILE A 396 -2.52 -3.83 -6.27
C ILE A 396 -1.39 -3.15 -7.05
N ARG A 397 -1.42 -3.17 -8.39
CA ARG A 397 -0.50 -2.39 -9.23
C ARG A 397 -0.54 -0.92 -8.86
N GLY A 398 -1.72 -0.32 -8.83
CA GLY A 398 -1.89 1.09 -8.44
C GLY A 398 -1.43 1.37 -7.01
N ALA A 399 -1.76 0.50 -6.05
CA ALA A 399 -1.29 0.62 -4.67
C ALA A 399 0.24 0.54 -4.57
N THR A 400 0.88 -0.22 -5.45
CA THR A 400 2.34 -0.29 -5.54
C THR A 400 2.94 1.00 -6.08
N LEU A 401 2.34 1.60 -7.13
CA LEU A 401 2.78 2.90 -7.66
C LEU A 401 2.71 3.98 -6.57
N ALA A 402 1.58 4.06 -5.87
CA ALA A 402 1.37 5.02 -4.80
C ALA A 402 2.29 4.77 -3.58
N LEU A 403 2.58 3.50 -3.26
CA LEU A 403 3.58 3.15 -2.25
C LEU A 403 4.97 3.66 -2.66
N GLU A 404 5.43 3.36 -3.88
CA GLU A 404 6.74 3.81 -4.36
C GLU A 404 6.83 5.34 -4.40
N ALA A 405 5.77 6.05 -4.82
CA ALA A 405 5.70 7.51 -4.77
C ALA A 405 5.90 8.03 -3.33
N SER A 406 5.20 7.45 -2.35
CA SER A 406 5.34 7.83 -0.94
C SER A 406 6.75 7.56 -0.38
N GLU A 407 7.38 6.47 -0.80
CA GLU A 407 8.73 6.08 -0.39
C GLU A 407 9.80 6.96 -1.02
N LEU A 408 9.66 7.31 -2.31
CA LEU A 408 10.56 8.23 -3.02
C LEU A 408 10.53 9.64 -2.41
N LEU A 409 9.38 10.08 -1.94
CA LEU A 409 9.24 11.36 -1.26
C LEU A 409 9.77 11.32 0.18
N GLY A 410 9.79 10.17 0.84
CA GLY A 410 10.21 10.06 2.24
C GLY A 410 9.42 11.00 3.17
N PHE A 411 8.12 11.15 2.89
CA PHE A 411 7.21 12.14 3.51
C PHE A 411 7.57 13.63 3.31
N ARG A 412 8.63 13.95 2.55
CA ARG A 412 8.91 15.31 2.08
C ARG A 412 7.83 15.72 1.06
N THR A 413 7.72 17.02 0.79
CA THR A 413 6.70 17.57 -0.12
C THR A 413 5.29 17.13 0.29
N PRO A 414 4.78 17.65 1.42
CA PRO A 414 3.75 16.98 2.20
C PRO A 414 2.41 16.80 1.47
N THR A 415 2.06 17.69 0.55
CA THR A 415 0.83 17.57 -0.24
C THR A 415 0.85 16.32 -1.14
N THR A 416 1.90 16.16 -1.95
CA THR A 416 2.06 15.01 -2.85
C THR A 416 2.25 13.70 -2.07
N ALA A 417 2.93 13.74 -0.92
CA ALA A 417 3.07 12.57 -0.05
C ALA A 417 1.73 12.13 0.57
N LEU A 418 0.87 13.07 0.97
CA LEU A 418 -0.48 12.76 1.46
C LEU A 418 -1.37 12.20 0.36
N GLU A 419 -1.28 12.72 -0.86
CA GLU A 419 -1.99 12.19 -2.02
C GLU A 419 -1.57 10.74 -2.32
N ALA A 420 -0.26 10.48 -2.37
CA ALA A 420 0.27 9.12 -2.55
C ALA A 420 -0.24 8.17 -1.44
N THR A 421 -0.22 8.63 -0.18
CA THR A 421 -0.75 7.86 0.96
C THR A 421 -2.24 7.58 0.79
N ALA A 422 -3.04 8.59 0.39
CA ALA A 422 -4.47 8.46 0.18
C ALA A 422 -4.79 7.47 -0.95
N LEU A 423 -4.12 7.59 -2.09
CA LEU A 423 -4.28 6.70 -3.25
C LEU A 423 -3.93 5.26 -2.88
N ARG A 424 -2.81 5.05 -2.17
CA ARG A 424 -2.40 3.72 -1.71
C ARG A 424 -3.49 3.06 -0.88
N HIS A 425 -3.98 3.73 0.17
CA HIS A 425 -5.02 3.14 1.04
C HIS A 425 -6.35 2.91 0.31
N GLN A 426 -6.73 3.78 -0.62
CA GLN A 426 -7.93 3.58 -1.44
C GLN A 426 -7.82 2.35 -2.33
N LEU A 427 -6.68 2.20 -3.02
CA LEU A 427 -6.41 1.07 -3.91
C LEU A 427 -6.27 -0.25 -3.14
N GLU A 428 -5.62 -0.22 -1.97
CA GLU A 428 -5.58 -1.38 -1.08
C GLU A 428 -6.98 -1.83 -0.64
N VAL A 429 -7.83 -0.88 -0.20
CA VAL A 429 -9.20 -1.21 0.23
C VAL A 429 -10.05 -1.70 -0.93
N LYS A 430 -9.94 -1.06 -2.11
CA LYS A 430 -10.63 -1.51 -3.32
C LYS A 430 -10.22 -2.95 -3.67
N ALA A 431 -8.92 -3.25 -3.60
CA ALA A 431 -8.40 -4.61 -3.80
C ALA A 431 -8.98 -5.60 -2.76
N GLU A 432 -9.00 -5.26 -1.47
CA GLU A 432 -9.56 -6.10 -0.41
C GLU A 432 -11.06 -6.37 -0.62
N CYS A 433 -11.83 -5.36 -1.00
CA CYS A 433 -13.26 -5.49 -1.27
C CYS A 433 -13.57 -6.35 -2.51
N MET A 434 -12.70 -6.34 -3.51
CA MET A 434 -12.84 -7.14 -4.74
C MET A 434 -12.33 -8.58 -4.59
N PHE A 435 -11.55 -8.84 -3.54
CA PHE A 435 -10.88 -10.11 -3.38
C PHE A 435 -11.77 -11.13 -2.67
N TYR A 436 -12.23 -12.14 -3.42
CA TYR A 436 -13.07 -13.22 -2.88
C TYR A 436 -12.42 -14.02 -1.74
N GLY A 437 -11.08 -14.00 -1.65
CA GLY A 437 -10.34 -14.61 -0.55
C GLY A 437 -10.38 -13.82 0.75
N VAL A 438 -11.05 -12.67 0.80
CA VAL A 438 -11.21 -11.83 1.99
C VAL A 438 -12.55 -12.13 2.68
N ALA A 439 -12.51 -12.31 4.00
CA ALA A 439 -13.71 -12.44 4.82
C ALA A 439 -14.40 -11.08 4.95
N TYR A 440 -15.71 -11.08 5.21
CA TYR A 440 -16.53 -9.87 5.50
C TYR A 440 -16.13 -9.07 6.75
N ASN A 441 -14.89 -9.20 7.23
CA ASN A 441 -14.38 -8.45 8.36
C ASN A 441 -12.96 -7.97 8.03
N ILE A 442 -12.89 -6.82 7.35
CA ILE A 442 -11.63 -6.18 7.01
C ILE A 442 -11.13 -5.42 8.25
N ASP A 443 -9.85 -5.58 8.57
CA ASP A 443 -9.24 -4.94 9.75
C ASP A 443 -9.01 -3.44 9.54
N VAL A 444 -10.09 -2.67 9.69
CA VAL A 444 -10.10 -1.21 9.61
C VAL A 444 -9.27 -0.59 10.73
N LYS A 445 -9.20 -1.21 11.91
CA LYS A 445 -8.50 -0.66 13.07
C LYS A 445 -7.00 -0.50 12.80
N ASN A 446 -6.34 -1.53 12.28
CA ASN A 446 -4.92 -1.44 11.93
C ASN A 446 -4.68 -0.49 10.75
N ARG A 447 -5.60 -0.42 9.78
CA ARG A 447 -5.56 0.56 8.68
C ARG A 447 -5.59 2.01 9.18
N LEU A 448 -6.55 2.35 10.05
CA LEU A 448 -6.67 3.68 10.65
C LEU A 448 -5.42 4.07 11.44
N LYS A 449 -4.80 3.11 12.13
CA LYS A 449 -3.54 3.31 12.85
C LYS A 449 -2.37 3.60 11.90
N GLU A 450 -2.29 2.93 10.75
CA GLU A 450 -1.28 3.22 9.73
C GLU A 450 -1.46 4.63 9.16
N ILE A 451 -2.69 4.99 8.76
CA ILE A 451 -3.05 6.32 8.27
C ILE A 451 -2.65 7.40 9.28
N GLU A 452 -2.93 7.19 10.57
CA GLU A 452 -2.51 8.11 11.63
C GLU A 452 -0.99 8.24 11.72
N MET A 453 -0.26 7.13 11.64
CA MET A 453 1.21 7.15 11.72
C MET A 453 1.84 7.90 10.56
N GLU A 454 1.36 7.68 9.35
CA GLU A 454 1.88 8.32 8.13
C GLU A 454 1.46 9.78 8.02
N ALA A 455 0.19 10.10 8.30
CA ALA A 455 -0.26 11.48 8.33
C ALA A 455 0.53 12.29 9.39
N LYS A 456 0.88 11.68 10.53
CA LYS A 456 1.79 12.29 11.52
C LYS A 456 3.20 12.47 10.99
N ALA A 457 3.72 11.51 10.22
CA ALA A 457 5.05 11.60 9.60
C ALA A 457 5.10 12.80 8.64
N VAL A 458 4.14 12.88 7.72
CA VAL A 458 4.02 13.99 6.76
C VAL A 458 3.77 15.31 7.49
N ALA A 459 2.96 15.31 8.55
CA ALA A 459 2.64 16.54 9.27
C ALA A 459 3.86 17.23 9.89
N ARG A 460 4.94 16.49 10.19
CA ARG A 460 6.19 17.06 10.71
C ARG A 460 6.82 18.06 9.74
N TRP A 461 6.62 17.86 8.44
CA TRP A 461 7.14 18.72 7.37
C TRP A 461 6.33 20.00 7.17
N PHE A 462 5.12 20.10 7.73
CA PHE A 462 4.40 21.37 7.78
C PHE A 462 4.92 22.28 8.90
N HIS A 463 4.77 23.59 8.68
CA HIS A 463 5.01 24.61 9.69
C HIS A 463 4.20 24.31 10.97
N SER A 464 4.80 24.57 12.14
CA SER A 464 4.23 24.24 13.45
C SER A 464 2.82 24.79 13.67
N SER A 465 2.55 26.00 13.16
CA SER A 465 1.24 26.67 13.29
C SER A 465 0.08 25.97 12.56
N VAL A 466 0.36 25.23 11.48
CA VAL A 466 -0.67 24.54 10.68
C VAL A 466 -0.59 23.02 10.82
N ARG A 467 0.50 22.49 11.37
CA ARG A 467 0.79 21.05 11.54
C ARG A 467 -0.40 20.24 12.04
N GLN A 468 -1.00 20.66 13.15
CA GLN A 468 -2.10 19.92 13.76
C GLN A 468 -3.37 19.95 12.89
N ARG A 469 -3.63 21.08 12.22
CA ARG A 469 -4.76 21.22 11.30
C ARG A 469 -4.57 20.36 10.07
N SER A 470 -3.38 20.39 9.48
CA SER A 470 -3.01 19.55 8.33
C SER A 470 -3.10 18.06 8.65
N LEU A 471 -2.63 17.64 9.84
CA LEU A 471 -2.76 16.26 10.32
C LEU A 471 -4.23 15.81 10.35
N LEU A 472 -5.08 16.56 11.06
CA LEU A 472 -6.49 16.20 11.22
C LEU A 472 -7.22 16.20 9.86
N ASN A 473 -6.98 17.20 9.02
CA ASN A 473 -7.56 17.29 7.68
C ASN A 473 -7.13 16.11 6.80
N ALA A 474 -5.85 15.74 6.82
CA ALA A 474 -5.33 14.61 6.07
C ALA A 474 -6.02 13.30 6.47
N GLN A 475 -6.07 13.01 7.78
CA GLN A 475 -6.74 11.81 8.28
C GLN A 475 -8.22 11.79 7.91
N MET A 476 -8.94 12.89 8.14
CA MET A 476 -10.36 13.00 7.80
C MET A 476 -10.62 12.78 6.30
N SER A 477 -9.78 13.36 5.43
CA SER A 477 -9.90 13.21 3.97
C SER A 477 -9.69 11.77 3.53
N ILE A 478 -8.60 11.13 3.96
CA ILE A 478 -8.26 9.74 3.60
C ILE A 478 -9.35 8.78 4.08
N ILE A 479 -9.80 8.92 5.33
CA ILE A 479 -10.83 8.06 5.93
C ILE A 479 -12.16 8.21 5.21
N THR A 480 -12.54 9.43 4.83
CA THR A 480 -13.78 9.67 4.08
C THR A 480 -13.74 9.01 2.71
N GLN A 481 -12.60 9.05 2.02
CA GLN A 481 -12.43 8.40 0.72
C GLN A 481 -12.51 6.87 0.83
N ILE A 482 -11.84 6.28 1.82
CA ILE A 482 -11.93 4.84 2.10
C ILE A 482 -13.36 4.41 2.47
N ALA A 483 -14.06 5.19 3.31
CA ALA A 483 -15.44 4.91 3.69
C ALA A 483 -16.38 4.87 2.48
N ARG A 484 -16.14 5.71 1.46
CA ARG A 484 -16.91 5.67 0.20
C ARG A 484 -16.68 4.37 -0.56
N ILE A 485 -15.45 3.85 -0.58
CA ILE A 485 -15.15 2.57 -1.23
C ILE A 485 -15.86 1.44 -0.47
N PHE A 486 -15.75 1.38 0.86
CA PHE A 486 -16.50 0.38 1.63
C PHE A 486 -18.00 0.42 1.35
N ARG A 487 -18.60 1.62 1.29
CA ARG A 487 -20.01 1.80 0.93
C ARG A 487 -20.32 1.27 -0.47
N GLN A 488 -19.50 1.57 -1.46
CA GLN A 488 -19.69 1.10 -2.85
C GLN A 488 -19.69 -0.42 -2.97
N TYR A 489 -18.91 -1.11 -2.13
CA TYR A 489 -18.80 -2.57 -2.10
C TYR A 489 -19.68 -3.23 -1.01
N GLY A 490 -20.59 -2.48 -0.38
CA GLY A 490 -21.51 -3.03 0.63
C GLY A 490 -20.87 -3.48 1.95
N GLN A 491 -19.66 -3.00 2.27
CA GLN A 491 -18.93 -3.30 3.51
C GLN A 491 -19.37 -2.34 4.63
N PHE A 492 -20.61 -2.52 5.11
CA PHE A 492 -21.27 -1.55 5.99
C PHE A 492 -20.60 -1.41 7.38
N ASP A 493 -20.11 -2.50 7.96
CA ASP A 493 -19.50 -2.45 9.30
C ASP A 493 -18.15 -1.71 9.28
N GLU A 494 -17.35 -1.95 8.25
CA GLU A 494 -16.11 -1.25 7.95
C GLU A 494 -16.35 0.24 7.71
N GLU A 495 -17.37 0.60 6.93
CA GLU A 495 -17.79 1.97 6.72
C GLU A 495 -18.14 2.66 8.06
N GLN A 496 -18.95 2.01 8.90
CA GLN A 496 -19.33 2.58 10.20
C GLN A 496 -18.13 2.77 11.12
N GLN A 497 -17.16 1.85 11.11
CA GLN A 497 -15.90 2.02 11.84
C GLN A 497 -15.13 3.26 11.37
N CYS A 498 -15.03 3.47 10.06
CA CYS A 498 -14.43 4.68 9.47
C CYS A 498 -15.19 5.95 9.89
N LEU A 499 -16.52 5.96 9.78
CA LEU A 499 -17.35 7.12 10.15
C LEU A 499 -17.29 7.43 11.65
N LYS A 500 -17.22 6.41 12.52
CA LYS A 500 -17.00 6.59 13.95
C LYS A 500 -15.67 7.30 14.21
N HIS A 501 -14.59 6.83 13.60
CA HIS A 501 -13.28 7.45 13.74
C HIS A 501 -13.24 8.87 13.15
N PHE A 502 -13.89 9.10 12.01
CA PHE A 502 -14.04 10.44 11.43
C PHE A 502 -14.71 11.42 12.39
N ARG A 503 -15.80 11.00 13.06
CA ARG A 503 -16.49 11.81 14.08
C ARG A 503 -15.56 12.14 15.25
N ASP A 504 -14.76 11.17 15.70
CA ASP A 504 -13.76 11.39 16.76
C ASP A 504 -12.70 12.43 16.36
N LEU A 505 -12.22 12.39 15.11
CA LEU A 505 -11.26 13.37 14.58
C LEU A 505 -11.89 14.76 14.42
N ASN A 506 -13.09 14.83 13.86
CA ASN A 506 -13.83 16.07 13.71
C ASN A 506 -14.12 16.71 15.08
N ARG A 507 -14.43 15.90 16.09
CA ARG A 507 -14.58 16.35 17.48
C ARG A 507 -13.29 16.98 18.00
N ARG A 508 -12.14 16.30 17.86
CA ARG A 508 -10.83 16.86 18.25
C ARG A 508 -10.53 18.18 17.55
N TRP A 509 -10.83 18.26 16.26
CA TRP A 509 -10.66 19.49 15.47
C TRP A 509 -11.55 20.63 15.96
N TYR A 510 -12.83 20.36 16.19
CA TYR A 510 -13.82 21.33 16.65
C TYR A 510 -13.43 21.95 17.98
N PHE A 511 -13.06 21.13 18.97
CA PHE A 511 -12.66 21.60 20.30
C PHE A 511 -11.32 22.33 20.30
N SER A 512 -10.38 21.90 19.45
CA SER A 512 -9.14 22.65 19.27
C SER A 512 -9.39 24.04 18.66
N SER A 513 -10.47 24.21 17.90
CA SER A 513 -10.81 25.47 17.24
C SER A 513 -11.72 26.37 18.09
N HIS A 514 -12.49 25.79 19.01
CA HIS A 514 -13.42 26.52 19.86
C HIS A 514 -13.35 26.06 21.33
N PRO A 515 -12.36 26.57 22.10
CA PRO A 515 -12.12 26.09 23.46
C PRO A 515 -13.28 26.35 24.42
N TRP A 516 -14.08 27.41 24.19
CA TRP A 516 -15.23 27.73 25.05
C TRP A 516 -16.34 26.66 25.00
N PHE A 517 -16.47 25.92 23.89
CA PHE A 517 -17.42 24.82 23.81
C PHE A 517 -17.00 23.61 24.65
N ALA A 518 -15.76 23.57 25.18
CA ALA A 518 -15.34 22.52 26.12
C ALA A 518 -16.24 22.48 27.37
N PHE A 519 -16.91 23.58 27.72
CA PHE A 519 -17.93 23.60 28.78
C PHE A 519 -19.09 22.62 28.52
N PHE A 520 -19.50 22.46 27.26
CA PHE A 520 -20.57 21.54 26.87
C PHE A 520 -20.08 20.10 26.64
N TRP A 521 -18.79 19.83 26.88
CA TRP A 521 -18.20 18.51 26.67
C TRP A 521 -18.95 17.39 27.43
N PRO A 522 -19.32 17.54 28.72
CA PRO A 522 -19.99 16.47 29.46
C PRO A 522 -21.35 16.09 28.84
N ILE A 523 -22.13 17.10 28.44
CA ILE A 523 -23.45 16.90 27.82
C ILE A 523 -23.29 16.16 26.49
N ARG A 524 -22.33 16.59 25.67
CA ARG A 524 -22.06 15.95 24.39
C ARG A 524 -21.53 14.53 24.55
N TRP A 525 -20.56 14.31 25.43
CA TRP A 525 -20.00 12.99 25.74
C TRP A 525 -21.10 12.02 26.18
N TYR A 526 -22.03 12.51 27.01
CA TYR A 526 -23.20 11.77 27.44
C TYR A 526 -24.07 11.36 26.25
N VAL A 527 -24.49 12.32 25.40
CA VAL A 527 -25.31 12.04 24.21
C VAL A 527 -24.60 11.06 23.27
N GLU A 528 -23.31 11.25 23.00
CA GLU A 528 -22.54 10.36 22.12
C GLU A 528 -22.41 8.94 22.68
N THR A 529 -22.24 8.80 24.00
CA THR A 529 -22.16 7.49 24.68
C THR A 529 -23.49 6.74 24.56
N VAL A 530 -24.60 7.47 24.72
CA VAL A 530 -25.96 6.93 24.66
C VAL A 530 -26.39 6.62 23.22
N VAL A 531 -25.99 7.44 22.24
CA VAL A 531 -26.19 7.15 20.81
C VAL A 531 -25.29 5.98 20.36
N GLY A 532 -24.11 5.82 20.95
CA GLY A 532 -23.17 4.77 20.58
C GLY A 532 -23.55 3.35 20.99
N SER A 533 -24.49 3.19 21.94
CA SER A 533 -24.91 1.89 22.45
C SER A 533 -26.40 1.89 22.82
N PHE A 534 -27.19 1.07 22.14
CA PHE A 534 -28.62 0.93 22.43
C PHE A 534 -28.86 0.43 23.86
N ALA A 535 -28.02 -0.47 24.39
CA ALA A 535 -28.12 -0.94 25.77
C ALA A 535 -27.90 0.20 26.78
N LEU A 536 -26.90 1.06 26.54
CA LEU A 536 -26.67 2.24 27.39
C LEU A 536 -27.83 3.24 27.28
N PHE A 537 -28.45 3.36 26.11
CA PHE A 537 -29.66 4.16 25.94
C PHE A 537 -30.84 3.65 26.76
N ILE A 538 -31.12 2.35 26.76
CA ILE A 538 -32.18 1.78 27.60
C ILE A 538 -31.88 1.99 29.09
N ILE A 539 -30.64 1.77 29.51
CA ILE A 539 -30.22 2.02 30.90
C ILE A 539 -30.42 3.49 31.26
N ALA A 540 -29.99 4.42 30.41
CA ALA A 540 -30.16 5.85 30.61
C ALA A 540 -31.63 6.26 30.71
N LEU A 541 -32.48 5.72 29.83
CA LEU A 541 -33.91 5.98 29.77
C LEU A 541 -34.65 5.53 31.04
N LEU A 542 -34.16 4.47 31.71
CA LEU A 542 -34.67 4.05 33.01
C LEU A 542 -34.03 4.83 34.17
N THR A 543 -32.75 5.17 34.08
CA THR A 543 -32.00 5.74 35.21
C THR A 543 -32.33 7.21 35.45
N TRP A 544 -32.47 8.04 34.39
CA TRP A 544 -32.67 9.48 34.57
C TRP A 544 -33.99 9.86 35.25
N PRO A 545 -35.16 9.32 34.84
CA PRO A 545 -36.41 9.62 35.54
C PRO A 545 -36.36 9.19 37.01
N LEU A 546 -35.74 8.04 37.30
CA LEU A 546 -35.52 7.59 38.67
C LEU A 546 -34.67 8.59 39.47
N VAL A 547 -33.56 9.06 38.90
CA VAL A 547 -32.68 10.08 39.53
C VAL A 547 -33.44 11.38 39.78
N PHE A 548 -34.24 11.86 38.82
CA PHE A 548 -35.04 13.07 38.99
C PHE A 548 -36.16 12.90 40.02
N GLY A 549 -36.82 11.74 40.05
CA GLY A 549 -37.84 11.43 41.06
C GLY A 549 -37.26 11.38 42.47
N LEU A 550 -36.10 10.73 42.64
CA LEU A 550 -35.37 10.74 43.91
C LEU A 550 -34.95 12.15 44.28
N ALA A 551 -34.36 12.92 43.36
CA ALA A 551 -33.97 14.31 43.61
C ALA A 551 -35.17 15.18 44.03
N GLY A 552 -36.34 14.99 43.41
CA GLY A 552 -37.56 15.70 43.77
C GLY A 552 -38.07 15.37 45.18
N TYR A 553 -37.98 14.10 45.57
CA TYR A 553 -38.27 13.65 46.93
C TYR A 553 -37.30 14.28 47.96
N TRP A 554 -35.99 14.24 47.68
CA TRP A 554 -34.95 14.83 48.55
C TRP A 554 -35.12 16.34 48.71
N LEU A 555 -35.56 17.04 47.66
CA LEU A 555 -35.82 18.46 47.67
C LEU A 555 -37.21 18.83 48.24
N LYS A 556 -38.02 17.83 48.65
CA LYS A 556 -39.36 18.00 49.22
C LYS A 556 -40.28 18.84 48.33
N ILE A 557 -40.27 18.56 47.03
CA ILE A 557 -41.12 19.27 46.08
C ILE A 557 -42.56 18.80 46.25
N ASP A 558 -43.47 19.69 46.62
CA ASP A 558 -44.88 19.36 46.80
C ASP A 558 -45.57 19.14 45.44
N PHE A 559 -45.95 17.89 45.17
CA PHE A 559 -46.78 17.48 44.03
C PHE A 559 -48.01 16.78 44.61
N ASP A 560 -48.95 17.57 45.14
CA ASP A 560 -50.20 17.13 45.75
C ASP A 560 -50.11 16.02 46.83
N ALA A 561 -50.01 16.45 48.09
CA ALA A 561 -50.42 15.78 49.34
C ALA A 561 -49.82 14.41 49.72
N SER A 562 -49.17 13.65 48.84
CA SER A 562 -48.53 12.37 49.19
C SER A 562 -47.00 12.47 49.21
N TRP A 563 -46.40 12.14 50.36
CA TRP A 563 -44.95 12.21 50.61
C TRP A 563 -44.22 10.91 50.26
N GLN A 564 -44.78 10.06 49.40
CA GLN A 564 -44.17 8.77 49.08
C GLN A 564 -43.14 8.92 47.95
N VAL A 565 -41.99 8.27 48.11
CA VAL A 565 -40.92 8.25 47.08
C VAL A 565 -41.44 7.75 45.74
N SER A 566 -42.37 6.78 45.77
CA SER A 566 -43.01 6.23 44.57
C SER A 566 -43.69 7.29 43.73
N ASP A 567 -44.35 8.27 44.35
CA ASP A 567 -45.17 9.25 43.65
C ASP A 567 -44.28 10.25 42.90
N HIS A 568 -43.17 10.68 43.52
CA HIS A 568 -42.17 11.51 42.83
C HIS A 568 -41.50 10.79 41.67
N VAL A 569 -41.22 9.49 41.81
CA VAL A 569 -40.66 8.69 40.71
C VAL A 569 -41.67 8.56 39.58
N VAL A 570 -42.92 8.18 39.87
CA VAL A 570 -43.99 8.08 38.86
C VAL A 570 -44.17 9.41 38.13
N ASN A 571 -44.22 10.53 38.85
CA ASN A 571 -44.33 11.86 38.27
C ASN A 571 -43.12 12.21 37.37
N ALA A 572 -41.90 11.88 37.79
CA ALA A 572 -40.71 12.09 36.97
C ALA A 572 -40.73 11.27 35.68
N TYR A 573 -41.21 10.02 35.71
CA TYR A 573 -41.43 9.22 34.51
C TYR A 573 -42.50 9.83 33.60
N SER A 574 -43.66 10.21 34.15
CA SER A 574 -44.73 10.88 33.39
C SER A 574 -44.24 12.16 32.71
N THR A 575 -43.49 12.99 33.44
CA THR A 575 -42.91 14.24 32.93
C THR A 575 -41.84 13.97 31.86
N PHE A 576 -40.95 13.01 32.09
CA PHE A 576 -39.87 12.68 31.16
C PHE A 576 -40.38 12.16 29.81
N PHE A 577 -41.46 11.37 29.82
CA PHE A 577 -42.09 10.85 28.61
C PHE A 577 -43.20 11.74 28.04
N GLY A 578 -43.53 12.86 28.72
CA GLY A 578 -44.59 13.78 28.28
C GLY A 578 -46.00 13.17 28.32
N LEU A 579 -46.27 12.29 29.29
CA LEU A 579 -47.55 11.58 29.42
C LEU A 579 -48.66 12.43 30.07
N GLN A 580 -48.29 13.53 30.74
CA GLN A 580 -49.23 14.42 31.43
C GLN A 580 -49.00 15.89 31.06
N PRO A 581 -50.06 16.73 31.07
CA PRO A 581 -49.91 18.16 30.94
C PRO A 581 -49.03 18.72 32.06
N ILE A 582 -48.28 19.79 31.76
CA ILE A 582 -47.25 20.31 32.64
C ILE A 582 -47.91 21.14 33.75
N ASP A 583 -48.07 20.54 34.93
CA ASP A 583 -48.35 21.29 36.15
C ASP A 583 -47.03 21.82 36.73
N LEU A 584 -46.76 23.11 36.51
CA LEU A 584 -45.54 23.75 37.02
C LEU A 584 -45.68 23.98 38.53
N PRO A 585 -44.85 23.33 39.37
CA PRO A 585 -44.93 23.46 40.83
C PRO A 585 -44.62 24.90 41.28
N GLY A 586 -45.11 25.29 42.46
CA GLY A 586 -45.02 26.68 42.94
C GLY A 586 -43.60 27.22 43.15
N THR A 587 -42.65 26.35 43.56
CA THR A 587 -41.28 26.78 43.92
C THR A 587 -40.34 26.82 42.73
N SER A 588 -39.43 27.80 42.69
CA SER A 588 -38.49 27.98 41.58
C SER A 588 -37.57 26.77 41.36
N GLY A 589 -37.13 26.11 42.43
CA GLY A 589 -36.31 24.90 42.34
C GLY A 589 -37.06 23.73 41.72
N ALA A 590 -38.34 23.60 42.05
CA ALA A 590 -39.20 22.56 41.49
C ALA A 590 -39.48 22.78 40.01
N LYS A 591 -39.77 24.03 39.61
CA LYS A 591 -39.91 24.40 38.19
C LYS A 591 -38.65 24.05 37.41
N ALA A 592 -37.48 24.37 37.95
CA ALA A 592 -36.20 24.06 37.32
C ALA A 592 -35.99 22.54 37.13
N LEU A 593 -36.31 21.73 38.15
CA LEU A 593 -36.18 20.26 38.08
C LEU A 593 -37.17 19.65 37.06
N THR A 594 -38.42 20.10 37.03
CA THR A 594 -39.42 19.67 36.05
C THR A 594 -38.99 20.03 34.62
N LEU A 595 -38.50 21.26 34.41
CA LEU A 595 -37.97 21.69 33.11
C LEU A 595 -36.75 20.87 32.67
N LEU A 596 -35.82 20.58 33.59
CA LEU A 596 -34.66 19.75 33.32
C LEU A 596 -35.05 18.30 32.97
N THR A 597 -36.02 17.74 33.69
CA THR A 597 -36.55 16.39 33.45
C THR A 597 -37.15 16.29 32.05
N MET A 598 -37.98 17.26 31.68
CA MET A 598 -38.59 17.36 30.36
C MET A 598 -37.54 17.56 29.25
N PHE A 599 -36.59 18.48 29.43
CA PHE A 599 -35.52 18.69 28.45
C PHE A 599 -34.66 17.44 28.24
N THR A 600 -34.36 16.72 29.33
CA THR A 600 -33.65 15.45 29.26
C THR A 600 -34.49 14.40 28.53
N GLY A 601 -35.80 14.34 28.76
CA GLY A 601 -36.75 13.50 28.03
C GLY A 601 -36.72 13.76 26.52
N PHE A 602 -36.78 15.02 26.10
CA PHE A 602 -36.68 15.41 24.68
C PHE A 602 -35.34 15.02 24.04
N ILE A 603 -34.22 15.17 24.76
CA ILE A 603 -32.92 14.70 24.28
C ILE A 603 -32.95 13.20 24.01
N HIS A 604 -33.49 12.39 24.93
CA HIS A 604 -33.57 10.94 24.77
C HIS A 604 -34.52 10.53 23.65
N LEU A 605 -35.63 11.26 23.46
CA LEU A 605 -36.50 11.06 22.30
C LEU A 605 -35.74 11.30 20.99
N GLY A 606 -34.93 12.37 20.91
CA GLY A 606 -34.07 12.61 19.76
C GLY A 606 -33.06 11.49 19.52
N VAL A 607 -32.45 10.96 20.59
CA VAL A 607 -31.54 9.80 20.49
C VAL A 607 -32.27 8.54 20.04
N PHE A 608 -33.49 8.31 20.54
CA PHE A 608 -34.32 7.19 20.10
C PHE A 608 -34.63 7.28 18.60
N ILE A 609 -35.05 8.45 18.11
CA ILE A 609 -35.29 8.70 16.69
C ILE A 609 -34.02 8.43 15.87
N ALA A 610 -32.84 8.85 16.36
CA ALA A 610 -31.57 8.57 15.69
C ALA A 610 -31.25 7.06 15.62
N HIS A 611 -31.50 6.31 16.71
CA HIS A 611 -31.36 4.84 16.72
C HIS A 611 -32.34 4.17 15.74
N LEU A 612 -33.60 4.61 15.74
CA LEU A 612 -34.64 4.08 14.87
C LEU A 612 -34.32 4.36 13.40
N TYR A 613 -33.85 5.57 13.08
CA TYR A 613 -33.38 5.93 11.75
C TYR A 613 -32.20 5.06 11.32
N THR A 614 -31.22 4.84 12.21
CA THR A 614 -30.07 3.95 11.94
C THR A 614 -30.52 2.50 11.70
N LEU A 615 -31.54 2.02 12.41
CA LEU A 615 -32.08 0.66 12.24
C LEU A 615 -32.86 0.52 10.94
N ILE A 616 -33.66 1.53 10.57
CA ILE A 616 -34.43 1.54 9.32
C ILE A 616 -33.50 1.66 8.12
N THR A 617 -32.53 2.57 8.15
CA THR A 617 -31.56 2.75 7.04
C THR A 617 -30.57 1.60 6.87
N ARG A 618 -30.46 0.73 7.87
CA ARG A 618 -29.70 -0.53 7.78
C ARG A 618 -30.45 -1.65 7.05
N ARG A 619 -31.77 -1.53 6.88
CA ARG A 619 -32.61 -2.43 6.08
C ARG A 619 -32.84 -1.83 4.70
#